data_AF-A0A4V1LTU3-F1
#
_entry.id   AF-A0A4V1LTU3-F1
#
_cell.length_a   1.000
_cell.length_b   1.000
_cell.length_c   1.000
_cell.angle_alpha   90.00
_cell.angle_beta   90.00
_cell.angle_gamma   90.00
#
_symmetry.space_group_name_H-M   'P 1'
#
loop_
_entity.id
_entity.type
_entity.pdbx_description
1 polymer ?
#
loop_
_entity_poly.entity_id
_entity_poly.type
_entity_poly.pdbx_seq_one_letter_code
_entity_poly.pdbx_strand_id
1 'polypeptide(L)'
;MGYGDKLKQNSAKIQTNENVLDNKKIKTKKPSGRPKKANDEVRNVAIPIALNQKEKEWIEKQALNMSKEIGIKITTSAWMRMVLLKDMDKNS
;
A
#
# COMPACT_ATOMS: atom_id res chain seq x y z
N MET A 1 -53.24 -35.19 10.82
CA MET A 1 -52.86 -33.89 10.24
C MET A 1 -51.49 -34.04 9.59
N GLY A 2 -51.45 -34.01 8.26
CA GLY A 2 -50.23 -34.30 7.49
C GLY A 2 -49.22 -33.16 7.55
N TYR A 3 -47.98 -33.41 7.14
CA TYR A 3 -46.94 -32.39 7.08
C TYR A 3 -47.34 -31.20 6.16
N GLY A 4 -48.05 -31.49 5.07
CA GLY A 4 -48.60 -30.47 4.17
C GLY A 4 -49.66 -29.57 4.82
N ASP A 5 -50.44 -30.07 5.77
CA ASP A 5 -51.44 -29.26 6.49
C ASP A 5 -50.75 -28.24 7.42
N LYS A 6 -49.62 -28.62 8.03
CA LYS A 6 -48.82 -27.75 8.91
C LYS A 6 -48.17 -26.59 8.16
N LEU A 7 -47.74 -26.82 6.91
CA LEU A 7 -47.13 -25.78 6.06
C LEU A 7 -48.16 -24.73 5.62
N LYS A 8 -49.36 -25.15 5.21
CA LYS A 8 -50.44 -24.22 4.81
C LYS A 8 -50.95 -23.35 5.95
N GLN A 9 -50.93 -23.85 7.19
CA GLN A 9 -51.26 -23.04 8.37
C GLN A 9 -50.21 -21.98 8.68
N ASN A 10 -48.94 -22.20 8.30
CA ASN A 10 -47.86 -21.24 8.52
C ASN A 10 -47.79 -20.16 7.42
N SER A 11 -48.16 -20.47 6.17
CA SER A 11 -48.21 -19.46 5.11
C SER A 11 -49.25 -18.38 5.36
N ALA A 12 -50.35 -18.71 6.04
CA ALA A 12 -51.38 -17.72 6.43
C ALA A 12 -50.91 -16.72 7.51
N LYS A 13 -49.84 -17.05 8.26
CA LYS A 13 -49.24 -16.16 9.27
C LYS A 13 -48.14 -15.25 8.72
N ILE A 14 -47.58 -15.58 7.56
CA ILE A 14 -46.47 -14.84 6.97
C ILE A 14 -47.04 -13.93 5.88
N GLN A 15 -47.43 -12.71 6.26
CA GLN A 15 -47.66 -11.64 5.29
C GLN A 15 -46.31 -11.05 4.88
N THR A 16 -45.75 -11.49 3.76
CA THR A 16 -44.64 -10.78 3.12
C THR A 16 -45.21 -9.62 2.31
N ASN A 17 -45.05 -8.39 2.80
CA ASN A 17 -45.22 -7.20 1.98
C ASN A 17 -44.00 -7.09 1.06
N GLU A 18 -44.07 -7.78 -0.08
CA GLU A 18 -43.05 -7.69 -1.11
C GLU A 18 -43.20 -6.36 -1.86
N ASN A 19 -42.42 -5.37 -1.44
CA ASN A 19 -42.10 -4.21 -2.27
C ASN A 19 -40.64 -3.81 -1.99
N VAL A 20 -39.70 -4.62 -2.48
CA VAL A 20 -38.27 -4.48 -2.18
C VAL A 20 -37.55 -3.51 -3.13
N LEU A 21 -38.22 -2.96 -4.16
CA LEU A 21 -37.56 -2.06 -5.11
C LEU A 21 -38.42 -0.85 -5.49
N ASP A 22 -38.60 0.07 -4.55
CA ASP A 22 -38.83 1.46 -4.92
C ASP A 22 -37.53 2.04 -5.49
N ASN A 23 -37.42 2.04 -6.83
CA ASN A 23 -36.36 2.66 -7.61
C ASN A 23 -36.39 4.20 -7.47
N LYS A 24 -36.14 4.71 -6.26
CA LYS A 24 -35.93 6.14 -6.04
C LYS A 24 -34.48 6.44 -6.41
N LYS A 25 -34.28 7.01 -7.61
CA LYS A 25 -32.99 7.47 -8.15
C LYS A 25 -32.22 8.27 -7.10
N ILE A 26 -31.30 7.63 -6.39
CA ILE A 26 -30.39 8.28 -5.44
C ILE A 26 -29.37 9.05 -6.27
N LYS A 27 -29.58 10.36 -6.35
CA LYS A 27 -28.64 11.33 -6.92
C LYS A 27 -27.29 11.19 -6.19
N THR A 28 -26.24 10.93 -6.97
CA THR A 28 -24.83 11.27 -6.71
C THR A 28 -24.32 10.99 -5.29
N LYS A 29 -24.07 9.71 -4.95
CA LYS A 29 -23.17 9.40 -3.83
C LYS A 29 -21.73 9.57 -4.32
N LYS A 30 -21.01 10.54 -3.76
CA LYS A 30 -19.53 10.55 -3.75
C LYS A 30 -19.05 9.15 -3.35
N PRO A 31 -17.98 8.60 -3.95
CA PRO A 31 -17.57 7.23 -3.69
C PRO A 31 -17.34 7.05 -2.19
N SER A 32 -18.26 6.34 -1.53
CA SER A 32 -18.19 5.98 -0.12
C SER A 32 -17.27 4.76 0.04
N GLY A 33 -16.01 4.93 -0.36
CA GLY A 33 -14.98 3.89 -0.34
C GLY A 33 -13.70 4.39 0.33
N ARG A 34 -12.79 3.45 0.62
CA ARG A 34 -11.46 3.77 1.17
C ARG A 34 -10.76 4.80 0.27
N PRO A 35 -10.16 5.86 0.83
CA PRO A 35 -9.39 6.81 0.04
C PRO A 35 -8.31 6.08 -0.77
N LYS A 36 -8.11 6.52 -2.02
CA LYS A 36 -7.11 5.97 -2.93
C LYS A 36 -5.73 6.18 -2.28
N LYS A 37 -4.96 5.10 -2.15
CA LYS A 37 -3.58 5.17 -1.65
C LYS A 37 -2.77 6.12 -2.53
N ALA A 38 -1.87 6.88 -1.92
CA ALA A 38 -0.96 7.76 -2.64
C ALA A 38 -0.17 6.93 -3.67
N ASN A 39 0.05 7.48 -4.87
CA ASN A 39 0.81 6.80 -5.91
C ASN A 39 2.25 6.53 -5.44
N ASP A 40 2.83 7.45 -4.67
CA ASP A 40 4.17 7.34 -4.12
C ASP A 40 4.13 6.93 -2.64
N GLU A 41 3.76 5.68 -2.37
CA GLU A 41 4.02 5.08 -1.07
C GLU A 41 5.53 4.84 -0.95
N VAL A 42 6.25 5.69 -0.19
CA VAL A 42 7.65 5.43 0.19
C VAL A 42 7.69 4.17 1.05
N ARG A 43 8.04 3.04 0.44
CA ARG A 43 8.21 1.77 1.14
C ARG A 43 9.63 1.71 1.68
N ASN A 44 9.75 1.71 3.00
CA ASN A 44 11.02 1.46 3.66
C ASN A 44 11.39 -0.02 3.47
N VAL A 45 12.31 -0.28 2.54
CA VAL A 45 12.87 -1.61 2.31
C VAL A 45 14.25 -1.68 2.94
N ALA A 46 14.44 -2.56 3.92
CA ALA A 46 15.75 -2.88 4.47
C ALA A 46 16.40 -3.97 3.61
N ILE A 47 17.49 -3.64 2.93
CA ILE A 47 18.26 -4.58 2.10
C ILE A 47 19.51 -4.97 2.90
N PRO A 48 19.63 -6.21 3.40
CA PRO A 48 20.83 -6.67 4.06
C PRO A 48 21.95 -6.83 3.03
N ILE A 49 23.12 -6.26 3.31
CA ILE A 49 24.31 -6.33 2.46
C ILE A 49 25.45 -6.86 3.32
N ALA A 50 26.06 -7.97 2.90
CA ALA A 50 27.29 -8.48 3.48
C ALA A 50 28.48 -7.87 2.74
N LEU A 51 29.43 -7.31 3.48
CA LEU A 51 30.67 -6.74 2.95
C LEU A 51 31.85 -7.40 3.66
N ASN A 52 32.92 -7.64 2.92
CA ASN A 52 34.19 -7.97 3.54
C ASN A 52 34.84 -6.69 4.13
N GLN A 53 35.88 -6.88 4.94
CA GLN A 53 36.54 -5.76 5.64
C GLN A 53 37.13 -4.72 4.67
N LYS A 54 37.76 -5.17 3.57
CA LYS A 54 38.40 -4.27 2.60
C LYS A 54 37.37 -3.44 1.83
N GLU A 55 36.26 -4.05 1.44
CA GLU A 55 35.13 -3.38 0.79
C GLU A 55 34.53 -2.32 1.70
N LYS A 56 34.33 -2.67 2.97
CA LYS A 56 33.80 -1.75 3.98
C LYS A 56 34.70 -0.52 4.15
N GLU A 57 36.00 -0.73 4.35
CA GLU A 57 36.97 0.35 4.51
C GLU A 57 37.05 1.24 3.27
N TRP A 58 37.00 0.64 2.08
CA TRP A 58 37.00 1.37 0.84
C TRP A 58 35.76 2.27 0.72
N ILE A 59 34.56 1.74 1.00
CA ILE A 59 33.30 2.49 0.96
C ILE A 59 33.30 3.63 1.99
N GLU A 60 33.76 3.37 3.22
CA GLU A 60 33.88 4.39 4.26
C GLU A 60 34.80 5.54 3.82
N LYS A 61 35.93 5.22 3.19
CA LYS A 61 36.85 6.22 2.65
C LYS A 61 36.22 7.04 1.52
N GLN A 62 35.48 6.40 0.60
CA GLN A 62 34.79 7.11 -0.47
C GLN A 62 33.72 8.07 0.08
N ALA A 63 32.90 7.60 1.03
CA ALA A 63 31.87 8.42 1.66
C ALA A 63 32.49 9.62 2.40
N LEU A 64 33.62 9.42 3.09
CA LEU A 64 34.33 10.47 3.81
C LEU A 64 34.97 11.49 2.86
N ASN A 65 35.55 11.06 1.74
CA ASN A 65 36.09 11.96 0.73
C ASN A 65 35.00 12.85 0.14
N MET A 66 33.88 12.26 -0.29
CA MET A 66 32.75 13.00 -0.82
C MET A 66 32.14 13.95 0.23
N SER A 67 32.10 13.52 1.50
CA SER A 67 31.65 14.35 2.62
C SER A 67 32.50 15.61 2.79
N LYS A 68 33.82 15.50 2.60
CA LYS A 68 34.75 16.65 2.64
C LYS A 68 34.56 17.58 1.44
N GLU A 69 34.35 17.03 0.25
CA GLU A 69 34.14 17.81 -0.98
C GLU A 69 32.86 18.64 -0.92
N ILE A 70 31.77 18.06 -0.42
CA ILE A 70 30.45 18.71 -0.36
C ILE A 70 30.32 19.57 0.91
N GLY A 71 31.17 19.36 1.91
CA GLY A 71 31.11 20.06 3.21
C GLY A 71 29.95 19.61 4.11
N ILE A 72 29.32 18.48 3.78
CA ILE A 72 28.18 17.90 4.52
C ILE A 72 28.55 16.49 4.95
N LYS A 73 28.16 16.09 6.16
CA LYS A 73 28.36 14.72 6.65
C LYS A 73 27.53 13.73 5.82
N ILE A 74 28.19 12.88 5.04
CA ILE A 74 27.56 11.83 4.24
C ILE A 74 27.79 10.49 4.93
N THR A 75 26.71 9.76 5.19
CA THR A 75 26.79 8.39 5.72
C THR A 75 27.13 7.41 4.61
N THR A 76 27.77 6.29 4.95
CA THR A 76 28.08 5.22 3.99
C THR A 76 26.83 4.72 3.26
N SER A 77 25.71 4.56 3.97
CA SER A 77 24.45 4.12 3.36
C SER A 77 23.82 5.15 2.42
N ALA A 78 24.04 6.45 2.66
CA ALA A 78 23.64 7.49 1.72
C ALA A 78 24.53 7.48 0.48
N TRP A 79 25.85 7.35 0.67
CA TRP A 79 26.81 7.23 -0.43
C TRP A 79 26.50 6.04 -1.34
N MET A 80 26.25 4.86 -0.77
CA MET A 80 25.84 3.67 -1.53
C MET A 80 24.60 3.92 -2.38
N ARG A 81 23.57 4.57 -1.81
CA ARG A 81 22.34 4.91 -2.54
C ARG A 81 22.61 5.89 -3.68
N MET A 82 23.42 6.92 -3.44
CA MET A 82 23.78 7.89 -4.48
C MET A 82 24.49 7.22 -5.65
N VAL A 83 25.42 6.30 -5.37
CA VAL A 83 26.16 5.58 -6.42
C VAL A 83 25.24 4.63 -7.19
N LEU A 84 24.39 3.86 -6.50
CA LEU A 84 23.50 2.89 -7.13
C LEU A 84 22.39 3.54 -7.97
N LEU A 85 21.93 4.73 -7.56
CA LEU A 85 20.80 5.43 -8.19
C LEU A 85 21.25 6.54 -9.14
N LYS A 86 22.56 6.70 -9.39
CA LYS A 86 23.11 7.81 -10.19
C LYS A 86 22.54 7.86 -11.61
N ASP A 87 22.25 6.69 -12.18
CA ASP A 87 21.74 6.51 -13.54
C ASP A 87 20.24 6.17 -13.58
N MET A 88 19.55 6.27 -12.44
CA MET A 88 18.11 6.01 -12.38
C MET A 88 17.34 7.09 -13.14
N ASP A 89 16.43 6.66 -14.01
CA ASP A 89 15.66 7.57 -14.86
C ASP A 89 14.67 8.39 -14.02
N LYS A 90 14.73 9.73 -14.16
CA LYS A 90 14.01 10.65 -13.26
C LYS A 90 12.51 10.73 -13.52
N ASN A 91 12.05 10.14 -14.62
CA ASN A 91 10.66 10.19 -15.08
C ASN A 91 9.92 8.86 -14.90
N SER A 92 10.45 7.95 -14.08
CA SER A 92 9.85 6.63 -13.83
C SER A 92 8.85 6.63 -12.68
#